data_AF-A0A9W9VHW1-F1
#
_entry.id   AF-A0A9W9VHW1-F1
#
_cell.length_a   1.000
_cell.length_b   1.000
_cell.length_c   1.000
_cell.angle_alpha   90.00
_cell.angle_beta   90.00
_cell.angle_gamma   90.00
#
_symmetry.space_group_name_H-M   'P 1'
#
loop_
_entity.id
_entity.type
_entity.pdbx_description
1 polymer ?
#
loop_
_entity_poly.entity_id
_entity_poly.type
_entity_poly.pdbx_seq_one_letter_code
_entity_poly.pdbx_strand_id
1 'polypeptide(L)'
;MKSILVLSAAICAGASLLDIPEGHPLVNWRPAGPGDVRSPCPMLNALANHGILPHDGKNITEEQTINALKSTINLNEDLAKTQFEAALTTNPDPHATTYSLDDLCSHGILEHDASLSRQDYYFGDDHSFNQAVFDQTRSHWKGPFIDVEQAARARQARVDKSNATNPDFGLSKDALSLTYGESAAYIIVFGNKTSGVVNKSWVEYFFQFERLPIALGWTKNEDEITSSDQQTIAQKIMDASNKPAGE
;
A
#
# COMPACT_ATOMS: atom_id res chain seq x y z
N MET A 1 -4.12 23.28 -53.05
CA MET A 1 -5.03 23.05 -51.91
C MET A 1 -5.52 21.63 -51.94
N LYS A 2 -5.05 20.80 -51.00
CA LYS A 2 -5.68 19.59 -50.44
C LYS A 2 -4.66 18.99 -49.46
N SER A 3 -4.79 19.38 -48.19
CA SER A 3 -3.98 18.84 -47.09
C SER A 3 -4.48 17.43 -46.77
N ILE A 4 -3.57 16.46 -46.79
CA ILE A 4 -3.84 15.09 -46.32
C ILE A 4 -3.54 15.08 -44.82
N LEU A 5 -4.59 14.91 -44.03
CA LEU A 5 -4.52 14.70 -42.59
C LEU A 5 -4.13 13.22 -42.36
N VAL A 6 -2.92 12.96 -41.86
CA VAL A 6 -2.52 11.61 -41.44
C VAL A 6 -2.94 11.46 -39.98
N LEU A 7 -4.01 10.71 -39.74
CA LEU A 7 -4.43 10.28 -38.41
C LEU A 7 -3.47 9.17 -37.95
N SER A 8 -2.50 9.50 -37.10
CA SER A 8 -1.74 8.48 -36.37
C SER A 8 -2.65 7.87 -35.31
N ALA A 9 -3.21 6.70 -35.60
CA ALA A 9 -3.78 5.83 -34.59
C ALA A 9 -2.64 5.34 -33.69
N ALA A 10 -2.60 5.81 -32.45
CA ALA A 10 -1.76 5.22 -31.42
C ALA A 10 -2.29 3.79 -31.18
N ILE A 11 -1.50 2.80 -31.58
CA ILE A 11 -1.74 1.41 -31.23
C ILE A 11 -1.51 1.30 -29.72
N CYS A 12 -2.60 1.19 -28.94
CA CYS A 12 -2.52 0.65 -27.60
C CYS A 12 -1.94 -0.76 -27.74
N ALA A 13 -0.64 -0.92 -27.44
CA ALA A 13 -0.04 -2.22 -27.27
C ALA A 13 -0.79 -2.90 -26.12
N GLY A 14 -1.68 -3.82 -26.46
CA GLY A 14 -2.29 -4.72 -25.49
C GLY A 14 -1.16 -5.36 -24.69
N ALA A 15 -1.23 -5.26 -23.37
CA ALA A 15 -0.28 -5.91 -22.48
C ALA A 15 -0.18 -7.37 -22.91
N SER A 16 0.97 -7.76 -23.45
CA SER A 16 1.33 -9.16 -23.58
C SER A 16 1.07 -9.80 -22.21
N LEU A 17 0.36 -10.93 -22.19
CA LEU A 17 0.31 -11.81 -21.04
C LEU A 17 1.77 -12.19 -20.73
N LEU A 18 2.40 -11.39 -19.87
CA LEU A 18 3.69 -11.70 -19.29
C LEU A 18 3.50 -13.03 -18.57
N ASP A 19 4.41 -13.97 -18.80
CA ASP A 19 4.43 -15.27 -18.13
C ASP A 19 4.24 -15.05 -16.62
N ILE A 20 3.05 -15.37 -16.13
CA ILE A 20 2.70 -15.21 -14.72
C ILE A 20 3.59 -16.20 -13.97
N PRO A 21 4.45 -15.75 -13.03
CA PRO A 21 5.28 -16.67 -12.27
C PRO A 21 4.41 -17.71 -11.56
N GLU A 22 4.88 -18.96 -11.54
CA GLU A 22 4.14 -20.07 -10.94
C GLU A 22 3.72 -19.73 -9.50
N GLY A 23 2.43 -19.91 -9.18
CA GLY A 23 1.88 -19.60 -7.85
C GLY A 23 1.39 -18.16 -7.65
N HIS A 24 1.40 -17.29 -8.67
CA HIS A 24 0.75 -15.98 -8.63
C HIS A 24 -0.70 -16.03 -9.17
N PRO A 25 -1.65 -15.31 -8.56
CA PRO A 25 -3.02 -15.22 -9.06
C PRO A 25 -3.08 -14.55 -10.45
N LEU A 26 -4.18 -14.80 -11.18
CA LEU A 26 -4.38 -14.30 -12.55
C LEU A 26 -4.21 -12.77 -12.64
N VAL A 27 -3.43 -12.31 -13.63
CA VAL A 27 -3.10 -10.89 -13.87
C VAL A 27 -4.25 -10.18 -14.61
N ASN A 28 -5.50 -10.40 -14.19
CA ASN A 28 -6.64 -9.67 -14.74
C ASN A 28 -6.79 -8.32 -14.02
N TRP A 29 -5.78 -7.47 -14.15
CA TRP A 29 -5.81 -6.13 -13.58
C TRP A 29 -6.74 -5.24 -14.41
N ARG A 30 -7.69 -4.60 -13.72
CA ARG A 30 -8.49 -3.50 -14.27
C ARG A 30 -8.69 -2.44 -13.17
N PRO A 31 -8.78 -1.15 -13.52
CA PRO A 31 -9.05 -0.11 -12.54
C PRO A 31 -10.48 -0.23 -12.00
N ALA A 32 -10.75 0.42 -10.86
CA ALA A 32 -12.11 0.57 -10.34
C ALA A 32 -13.01 1.28 -11.36
N GLY A 33 -14.22 0.75 -11.56
CA GLY A 33 -15.26 1.33 -12.40
C GLY A 33 -16.33 2.10 -11.60
N PRO A 34 -17.36 2.63 -12.30
CA PRO A 34 -18.47 3.31 -11.64
C PRO A 34 -19.18 2.41 -10.63
N GLY A 35 -19.21 2.85 -9.36
CA GLY A 35 -19.88 2.14 -8.27
C GLY A 35 -18.98 1.18 -7.47
N ASP A 36 -17.77 0.93 -7.94
CA ASP A 36 -16.73 0.22 -7.18
C ASP A 36 -16.14 1.17 -6.12
N VAL A 37 -15.78 0.65 -4.95
CA VAL A 37 -15.17 1.42 -3.85
C VAL A 37 -13.72 1.00 -3.62
N ARG A 38 -12.92 1.92 -3.09
CA ARG A 38 -11.49 1.73 -2.78
C ARG A 38 -11.16 2.40 -1.45
N SER A 39 -10.01 2.04 -0.90
CA SER A 39 -9.53 2.39 0.44
C SER A 39 -8.29 3.30 0.40
N PRO A 40 -7.82 3.83 1.54
CA PRO A 40 -6.45 4.36 1.67
C PRO A 40 -5.36 3.29 1.54
N CYS A 41 -5.69 1.99 1.64
CA CYS A 41 -4.73 0.89 1.59
C CYS A 41 -4.42 0.47 0.15
N PRO A 42 -3.19 0.71 -0.36
CA PRO A 42 -2.83 0.36 -1.73
C PRO A 42 -2.83 -1.15 -1.99
N MET A 43 -2.60 -1.98 -0.95
CA MET A 43 -2.59 -3.44 -1.11
C MET A 43 -3.98 -3.97 -1.39
N LEU A 44 -4.96 -3.63 -0.56
CA LEU A 44 -6.34 -4.08 -0.74
C LEU A 44 -6.94 -3.54 -2.05
N ASN A 45 -6.61 -2.30 -2.41
CA ASN A 45 -6.98 -1.75 -3.72
C ASN A 45 -6.38 -2.54 -4.87
N ALA A 46 -5.09 -2.92 -4.78
CA ALA A 46 -4.46 -3.75 -5.78
C ALA A 46 -5.13 -5.13 -5.90
N LEU A 47 -5.44 -5.76 -4.78
CA LEU A 47 -6.13 -7.06 -4.75
C LEU A 47 -7.52 -6.98 -5.38
N ALA A 48 -8.29 -5.92 -5.11
CA ALA A 48 -9.57 -5.68 -5.78
C ALA A 48 -9.40 -5.40 -7.29
N ASN A 49 -8.42 -4.57 -7.67
CA ASN A 49 -8.10 -4.27 -9.08
C ASN A 49 -7.71 -5.53 -9.87
N HIS A 50 -7.04 -6.50 -9.24
CA HIS A 50 -6.72 -7.81 -9.82
C HIS A 50 -7.86 -8.84 -9.74
N GLY A 51 -8.98 -8.50 -9.10
CA GLY A 51 -10.12 -9.42 -8.89
C GLY A 51 -9.82 -10.58 -7.93
N ILE A 52 -8.80 -10.43 -7.09
CA ILE A 52 -8.43 -11.39 -6.03
C ILE A 52 -9.36 -11.20 -4.83
N LEU A 53 -9.66 -9.95 -4.51
CA LEU A 53 -10.81 -9.56 -3.68
C LEU A 53 -12.00 -9.22 -4.58
N PRO A 54 -13.24 -9.15 -4.04
CA PRO A 54 -14.38 -8.58 -4.76
C PRO A 54 -13.98 -7.26 -5.45
N HIS A 55 -14.12 -7.22 -6.78
CA HIS A 55 -13.63 -6.09 -7.57
C HIS A 55 -14.37 -4.78 -7.27
N ASP A 56 -15.63 -4.90 -6.88
CA ASP A 56 -16.45 -3.78 -6.42
C ASP A 56 -16.02 -3.23 -5.06
N GLY A 57 -15.14 -3.95 -4.35
CA GLY A 57 -14.57 -3.54 -3.07
C GLY A 57 -15.54 -3.67 -1.89
N LYS A 58 -16.64 -4.43 -2.02
CA LYS A 58 -17.72 -4.47 -1.02
C LYS A 58 -17.86 -5.83 -0.37
N ASN A 59 -18.39 -5.82 0.87
CA ASN A 59 -18.77 -7.02 1.63
C ASN A 59 -17.66 -8.09 1.70
N ILE A 60 -16.43 -7.66 1.94
CA ILE A 60 -15.25 -8.51 2.00
C ILE A 60 -15.27 -9.28 3.32
N THR A 61 -15.22 -10.62 3.23
CA THR A 61 -15.24 -11.52 4.38
C THR A 61 -13.85 -11.77 4.96
N GLU A 62 -13.81 -12.35 6.17
CA GLU A 62 -12.57 -12.85 6.80
C GLU A 62 -11.86 -13.85 5.88
N GLU A 63 -12.59 -14.86 5.40
CA GLU A 63 -12.07 -15.90 4.51
C GLU A 63 -11.47 -15.30 3.23
N GLN A 64 -12.17 -14.34 2.60
CA GLN A 64 -11.66 -13.67 1.39
C GLN A 64 -10.37 -12.90 1.68
N THR A 65 -10.30 -12.19 2.80
CA THR A 65 -9.13 -11.42 3.21
C THR A 65 -7.93 -12.35 3.46
N ILE A 66 -8.12 -13.40 4.25
CA ILE A 66 -7.09 -14.39 4.57
C ILE A 66 -6.59 -15.06 3.29
N ASN A 67 -7.50 -15.58 2.46
CA ASN A 67 -7.13 -16.27 1.22
C ASN A 67 -6.40 -15.34 0.24
N ALA A 68 -6.85 -14.09 0.10
CA ALA A 68 -6.23 -13.12 -0.80
C ALA A 68 -4.80 -12.76 -0.36
N LEU A 69 -4.60 -12.42 0.91
CA LEU A 69 -3.27 -12.06 1.45
C LEU A 69 -2.33 -13.27 1.45
N LYS A 70 -2.83 -14.45 1.81
CA LYS A 70 -2.05 -15.68 1.82
C LYS A 70 -1.59 -16.08 0.41
N SER A 71 -2.52 -16.15 -0.55
CA SER A 71 -2.20 -16.62 -1.90
C SER A 71 -1.33 -15.62 -2.68
N THR A 72 -1.47 -14.31 -2.42
CA THR A 72 -0.84 -13.27 -3.23
C THR A 72 0.52 -12.83 -2.71
N ILE A 73 0.64 -12.62 -1.38
CA ILE A 73 1.85 -12.06 -0.76
C ILE A 73 2.45 -12.99 0.29
N ASN A 74 1.90 -14.20 0.45
CA ASN A 74 2.32 -15.20 1.43
C ASN A 74 2.29 -14.70 2.88
N LEU A 75 1.31 -13.86 3.21
CA LEU A 75 1.07 -13.46 4.60
C LEU A 75 0.57 -14.67 5.40
N ASN A 76 1.10 -14.92 6.59
CA ASN A 76 0.61 -16.01 7.42
C ASN A 76 -0.83 -15.75 7.90
N GLU A 77 -1.55 -16.83 8.20
CA GLU A 77 -2.98 -16.78 8.50
C GLU A 77 -3.31 -15.88 9.70
N ASP A 78 -2.55 -15.98 10.79
CA ASP A 78 -2.78 -15.16 11.99
C ASP A 78 -2.62 -13.67 11.72
N LEU A 79 -1.60 -13.28 10.94
CA LEU A 79 -1.40 -11.87 10.58
C LEU A 79 -2.51 -11.40 9.64
N ALA A 80 -2.88 -12.21 8.64
CA ALA A 80 -3.98 -11.87 7.73
C ALA A 80 -5.32 -11.72 8.47
N LYS A 81 -5.57 -12.56 9.47
CA LYS A 81 -6.74 -12.45 10.36
C LYS A 81 -6.69 -11.17 11.18
N THR A 82 -5.53 -10.82 11.74
CA THR A 82 -5.36 -9.55 12.49
C THR A 82 -5.66 -8.34 11.60
N GLN A 83 -5.25 -8.36 10.33
CA GLN A 83 -5.59 -7.31 9.36
C GLN A 83 -7.09 -7.24 9.07
N PHE A 84 -7.77 -8.38 8.97
CA PHE A 84 -9.23 -8.43 8.83
C PHE A 84 -9.93 -7.84 10.04
N GLU A 85 -9.56 -8.27 11.25
CA GLU A 85 -10.15 -7.78 12.50
C GLU A 85 -9.97 -6.27 12.65
N ALA A 86 -8.79 -5.74 12.30
CA ALA A 86 -8.55 -4.31 12.23
C ALA A 86 -9.49 -3.62 11.23
N ALA A 87 -9.57 -4.10 9.98
CA ALA A 87 -10.45 -3.52 8.96
C ALA A 87 -11.91 -3.51 9.39
N LEU A 88 -12.37 -4.57 10.06
CA LEU A 88 -13.74 -4.69 10.55
C LEU A 88 -14.11 -3.59 11.56
N THR A 89 -13.15 -3.09 12.35
CA THR A 89 -13.40 -1.98 13.30
C THR A 89 -13.80 -0.66 12.63
N THR A 90 -13.57 -0.53 11.33
CA THR A 90 -13.93 0.68 10.55
C THR A 90 -15.37 0.65 10.04
N ASN A 91 -16.03 -0.51 10.09
CA ASN A 91 -17.44 -0.61 9.76
C ASN A 91 -18.28 -0.02 10.92
N PRO A 92 -19.19 0.95 10.66
CA PRO A 92 -19.98 1.57 11.71
C PRO A 92 -21.03 0.64 12.34
N ASP A 93 -21.35 -0.50 11.71
CA ASP A 93 -22.23 -1.51 12.29
C ASP A 93 -21.46 -2.38 13.32
N PRO A 94 -21.82 -2.34 14.63
CA PRO A 94 -21.16 -3.13 15.66
C PRO A 94 -21.36 -4.65 15.52
N HIS A 95 -22.23 -5.09 14.60
CA HIS A 95 -22.48 -6.50 14.28
C HIS A 95 -21.99 -6.88 12.90
N ALA A 96 -21.22 -6.02 12.23
CA ALA A 96 -20.63 -6.31 10.95
C ALA A 96 -19.78 -7.59 11.00
N THR A 97 -19.89 -8.40 9.95
CA THR A 97 -19.03 -9.57 9.71
C THR A 97 -18.19 -9.43 8.43
N THR A 98 -18.28 -8.26 7.79
CA THR A 98 -17.60 -7.90 6.55
C THR A 98 -17.26 -6.42 6.55
N TYR A 99 -16.27 -6.02 5.76
CA TYR A 99 -15.98 -4.61 5.49
C TYR A 99 -16.04 -4.32 3.99
N SER A 100 -16.31 -3.08 3.64
CA SER A 100 -16.09 -2.52 2.30
C SER A 100 -14.82 -1.66 2.32
N LEU A 101 -14.15 -1.52 1.19
CA LEU A 101 -12.87 -0.80 1.12
C LEU A 101 -12.99 0.68 1.54
N ASP A 102 -14.13 1.30 1.31
CA ASP A 102 -14.41 2.68 1.73
C ASP A 102 -14.70 2.82 3.23
N ASP A 103 -15.04 1.74 3.95
CA ASP A 103 -15.14 1.78 5.42
C ASP A 103 -13.78 2.20 6.03
N LEU A 104 -12.68 1.75 5.42
CA LEU A 104 -11.31 2.04 5.87
C LEU A 104 -10.92 3.51 5.74
N CYS A 105 -11.69 4.33 5.03
CA CYS A 105 -11.47 5.79 4.94
C CYS A 105 -11.92 6.54 6.21
N SER A 106 -12.45 5.84 7.21
CA SER A 106 -12.89 6.45 8.47
C SER A 106 -11.69 6.99 9.27
N HIS A 107 -11.46 8.31 9.18
CA HIS A 107 -10.36 9.01 9.84
C HIS A 107 -10.33 8.77 11.35
N GLY A 108 -9.15 8.43 11.86
CA GLY A 108 -8.87 8.27 13.29
C GLY A 108 -9.21 6.88 13.87
N ILE A 109 -9.67 5.93 13.05
CA ILE A 109 -9.83 4.52 13.46
C ILE A 109 -8.60 3.70 13.00
N LEU A 110 -8.43 3.58 11.69
CA LEU A 110 -7.24 3.01 11.05
C LEU A 110 -6.54 4.03 10.17
N GLU A 111 -7.32 4.78 9.37
CA GLU A 111 -6.81 5.90 8.59
C GLU A 111 -6.27 6.98 9.53
N HIS A 112 -5.17 7.60 9.12
CA HIS A 112 -4.42 8.56 9.92
C HIS A 112 -3.66 9.57 9.04
N ASP A 113 -3.42 10.75 9.61
CA ASP A 113 -2.57 11.78 9.01
C ASP A 113 -1.13 11.30 8.74
N ALA A 114 -0.38 12.04 7.93
CA ALA A 114 1.00 11.75 7.58
C ALA A 114 1.21 10.43 6.82
N SER A 115 0.23 10.04 6.00
CA SER A 115 0.31 8.88 5.11
C SER A 115 1.43 9.08 4.07
N LEU A 116 1.96 7.96 3.54
CA LEU A 116 3.07 7.96 2.57
C LEU A 116 2.65 8.42 1.17
N SER A 117 1.36 8.35 0.84
CA SER A 117 0.86 8.58 -0.52
C SER A 117 -0.53 9.22 -0.59
N ARG A 118 -1.17 9.52 0.54
CA ARG A 118 -2.51 10.14 0.65
C ARG A 118 -2.38 11.50 1.30
N GLN A 119 -3.30 12.43 1.03
CA GLN A 119 -3.33 13.69 1.78
C GLN A 119 -3.86 13.43 3.20
N ASP A 120 -3.57 14.34 4.12
CA ASP A 120 -4.20 14.31 5.44
C ASP A 120 -5.70 14.63 5.31
N TYR A 121 -6.52 14.10 6.22
CA TYR A 121 -7.99 14.25 6.23
C TYR A 121 -8.44 15.72 6.15
N TYR A 122 -7.71 16.61 6.83
CA TYR A 122 -7.96 18.06 6.79
C TYR A 122 -8.07 18.65 5.37
N PHE A 123 -7.35 18.09 4.39
CA PHE A 123 -7.34 18.58 3.01
C PHE A 123 -8.42 17.94 2.12
N GLY A 124 -9.17 16.96 2.63
CA GLY A 124 -10.42 16.45 2.07
C GLY A 124 -10.38 15.09 1.38
N ASP A 125 -9.27 14.69 0.74
CA ASP A 125 -9.13 13.38 0.08
C ASP A 125 -7.95 12.59 0.67
N ASP A 126 -8.26 11.79 1.68
CA ASP A 126 -7.36 11.00 2.51
C ASP A 126 -7.19 9.54 2.05
N HIS A 127 -7.84 9.16 0.95
CA HIS A 127 -7.89 7.77 0.49
C HIS A 127 -7.34 7.59 -0.92
N SER A 128 -7.47 8.58 -1.80
CA SER A 128 -6.93 8.50 -3.15
C SER A 128 -5.41 8.66 -3.18
N PHE A 129 -4.76 7.94 -4.10
CA PHE A 129 -3.33 8.15 -4.35
C PHE A 129 -3.06 9.60 -4.78
N ASN A 130 -2.14 10.26 -4.08
CA ASN A 130 -1.71 11.61 -4.33
C ASN A 130 -0.23 11.65 -4.74
N GLN A 131 0.01 11.96 -6.02
CA GLN A 131 1.37 11.99 -6.59
C GLN A 131 2.28 12.99 -5.86
N ALA A 132 1.78 14.17 -5.47
CA ALA A 132 2.61 15.18 -4.80
C ALA A 132 3.03 14.76 -3.39
N VAL A 133 2.17 14.05 -2.66
CA VAL A 133 2.53 13.44 -1.37
C VAL A 133 3.54 12.32 -1.58
N PHE A 134 3.29 11.42 -2.53
CA PHE A 134 4.19 10.31 -2.80
C PHE A 134 5.57 10.76 -3.31
N ASP A 135 5.63 11.86 -4.07
CA ASP A 135 6.89 12.48 -4.49
C ASP A 135 7.72 13.00 -3.31
N GLN A 136 7.07 13.54 -2.26
CA GLN A 136 7.75 13.91 -1.01
C GLN A 136 8.36 12.68 -0.35
N THR A 137 7.57 11.61 -0.19
CA THR A 137 8.03 10.33 0.38
C THR A 137 9.23 9.79 -0.39
N ARG A 138 9.10 9.60 -1.71
CA ARG A 138 10.16 8.98 -2.52
C ARG A 138 11.39 9.85 -2.71
N SER A 139 11.32 11.15 -2.40
CA SER A 139 12.50 12.04 -2.41
C SER A 139 13.59 11.58 -1.42
N HIS A 140 13.21 10.80 -0.40
CA HIS A 140 14.11 10.20 0.58
C HIS A 140 14.70 8.84 0.15
N TRP A 141 14.23 8.27 -0.97
CA TRP A 141 14.67 6.98 -1.51
C TRP A 141 15.76 7.14 -2.58
N LYS A 142 17.01 7.13 -2.13
CA LYS A 142 18.23 7.24 -2.93
C LYS A 142 18.66 5.90 -3.53
N GLY A 143 19.18 5.95 -4.75
CA GLY A 143 19.63 4.75 -5.46
C GLY A 143 18.47 3.82 -5.88
N PRO A 144 18.78 2.57 -6.27
CA PRO A 144 17.79 1.61 -6.75
C PRO A 144 17.07 0.82 -5.64
N PHE A 145 17.52 0.93 -4.39
CA PHE A 145 16.98 0.19 -3.25
C PHE A 145 16.55 1.13 -2.12
N ILE A 146 15.47 0.76 -1.44
CA ILE A 146 15.02 1.39 -0.19
C ILE A 146 15.47 0.48 0.95
N ASP A 147 16.23 1.02 1.89
CA ASP A 147 16.56 0.36 3.16
C ASP A 147 15.73 0.94 4.32
N VAL A 148 15.85 0.33 5.49
CA VAL A 148 15.21 0.76 6.74
C VAL A 148 15.46 2.25 7.05
N GLU A 149 16.68 2.74 6.86
CA GLU A 149 17.07 4.11 7.20
C GLU A 149 16.38 5.12 6.26
N GLN A 150 16.26 4.77 4.97
CA GLN A 150 15.53 5.57 3.99
C GLN A 150 14.01 5.53 4.24
N ALA A 151 13.46 4.39 4.66
CA ALA A 151 12.07 4.25 5.06
C ALA A 151 11.74 5.11 6.29
N ALA A 152 12.61 5.09 7.31
CA ALA A 152 12.52 5.91 8.51
C ALA A 152 12.53 7.41 8.17
N ARG A 153 13.52 7.86 7.39
CA ARG A 153 13.60 9.25 6.93
C ARG A 153 12.35 9.69 6.17
N ALA A 154 11.84 8.85 5.28
CA ALA A 154 10.63 9.16 4.51
C ALA A 154 9.40 9.30 5.42
N ARG A 155 9.22 8.39 6.39
CA ARG A 155 8.12 8.45 7.35
C ARG A 155 8.21 9.69 8.23
N GLN A 156 9.36 9.96 8.81
CA GLN A 156 9.54 11.14 9.67
C GLN A 156 9.31 12.44 8.88
N ALA A 157 9.81 12.53 7.65
CA ALA A 157 9.58 13.71 6.81
C ALA A 157 8.08 13.92 6.48
N ARG A 158 7.30 12.84 6.34
CA ARG A 158 5.84 12.93 6.18
C ARG A 158 5.17 13.44 7.45
N VAL A 159 5.55 12.92 8.62
CA VAL A 159 5.06 13.40 9.93
C VAL A 159 5.39 14.88 10.12
N ASP A 160 6.63 15.29 9.92
CA ASP A 160 7.08 16.67 10.08
C ASP A 160 6.32 17.62 9.14
N LYS A 161 6.14 17.20 7.88
CA LYS A 161 5.43 18.00 6.89
C LYS A 161 3.94 18.15 7.21
N SER A 162 3.28 17.06 7.59
CA SER A 162 1.87 17.07 7.98
C SER A 162 1.69 17.95 9.22
N ASN A 163 2.47 17.76 10.28
CA ASN A 163 2.46 18.62 11.48
C ASN A 163 2.71 20.10 11.18
N ALA A 164 3.57 20.42 10.21
CA ALA A 164 3.87 21.80 9.83
C ALA A 164 2.82 22.46 8.94
N THR A 165 1.91 21.71 8.31
CA THR A 165 1.00 22.25 7.28
C THR A 165 -0.47 21.97 7.51
N ASN A 166 -0.81 20.92 8.27
CA ASN A 166 -2.16 20.60 8.69
C ASN A 166 -2.40 21.24 10.09
N PRO A 167 -3.28 22.25 10.20
CA PRO A 167 -3.55 22.90 11.48
C PRO A 167 -4.30 22.00 12.47
N ASP A 168 -4.93 20.93 11.99
CA ASP A 168 -5.66 19.93 12.79
C ASP A 168 -4.85 18.64 12.94
N PHE A 169 -3.54 18.68 12.65
CA PHE A 169 -2.68 17.49 12.66
C PHE A 169 -2.80 16.72 13.98
N GLY A 170 -3.19 15.45 13.86
CA GLY A 170 -3.34 14.54 14.99
C GLY A 170 -2.76 13.18 14.69
N LEU A 171 -1.68 12.81 15.38
CA LEU A 171 -1.12 11.46 15.29
C LEU A 171 -0.79 10.95 16.69
N SER A 172 -1.63 10.05 17.20
CA SER A 172 -1.39 9.41 18.51
C SER A 172 -0.12 8.56 18.47
N LYS A 173 0.42 8.19 19.64
CA LYS A 173 1.57 7.29 19.70
C LYS A 173 1.28 5.93 19.06
N ASP A 174 0.06 5.44 19.23
CA ASP A 174 -0.38 4.16 18.66
C ASP A 174 -0.51 4.28 17.14
N ALA A 175 -1.12 5.35 16.63
CA ALA A 175 -1.19 5.62 15.20
C ALA A 175 0.20 5.81 14.58
N LEU A 176 1.12 6.51 15.28
CA LEU A 176 2.51 6.61 14.87
C LEU A 176 3.18 5.23 14.78
N SER A 177 2.94 4.34 15.74
CA SER A 177 3.43 2.95 15.71
C SER A 177 2.92 2.17 14.49
N LEU A 178 1.63 2.30 14.16
CA LEU A 178 1.03 1.72 12.95
C LEU A 178 1.77 2.17 11.69
N THR A 179 2.11 3.46 11.60
CA THR A 179 2.79 4.02 10.43
C THR A 179 4.16 3.38 10.14
N TYR A 180 4.87 2.92 11.16
CA TYR A 180 6.12 2.17 11.00
C TYR A 180 5.86 0.75 10.53
N GLY A 181 4.78 0.12 11.01
CA GLY A 181 4.28 -1.17 10.51
C GLY A 181 3.93 -1.14 9.03
N GLU A 182 3.35 -0.06 8.53
CA GLU A 182 3.05 0.13 7.10
C GLU A 182 4.34 0.32 6.26
N SER A 183 5.31 1.08 6.78
CA SER A 183 6.60 1.23 6.12
C SER A 183 7.35 -0.11 6.08
N ALA A 184 7.24 -0.92 7.13
CA ALA A 184 7.75 -2.28 7.13
C ALA A 184 7.01 -3.17 6.12
N ALA A 185 5.70 -3.00 5.96
CA ALA A 185 4.88 -3.84 5.09
C ALA A 185 5.36 -3.82 3.62
N TYR A 186 5.66 -2.66 3.03
CA TYR A 186 6.16 -2.65 1.65
C TYR A 186 7.56 -3.27 1.52
N ILE A 187 8.38 -3.21 2.58
CA ILE A 187 9.71 -3.84 2.60
C ILE A 187 9.58 -5.36 2.67
N ILE A 188 8.77 -5.89 3.58
CA ILE A 188 8.65 -7.35 3.79
C ILE A 188 7.86 -8.03 2.67
N VAL A 189 6.88 -7.34 2.07
CA VAL A 189 6.08 -7.88 0.97
C VAL A 189 6.86 -7.91 -0.34
N PHE A 190 7.52 -6.80 -0.70
CA PHE A 190 8.18 -6.69 -1.99
C PHE A 190 9.68 -6.98 -1.94
N GLY A 191 10.31 -6.87 -0.78
CA GLY A 191 11.76 -6.99 -0.61
C GLY A 191 12.15 -8.17 0.27
N ASN A 192 13.31 -8.03 0.91
CA ASN A 192 13.85 -9.04 1.80
C ASN A 192 13.45 -8.73 3.25
N LYS A 193 12.62 -9.60 3.83
CA LYS A 193 12.11 -9.46 5.21
C LYS A 193 13.18 -9.58 6.32
N THR A 194 14.38 -10.08 6.01
CA THR A 194 15.49 -10.18 6.97
C THR A 194 16.41 -8.97 6.92
N SER A 195 16.92 -8.63 5.73
CA SER A 195 17.86 -7.52 5.54
C SER A 195 17.18 -6.15 5.58
N GLY A 196 15.87 -6.09 5.34
CA GLY A 196 15.11 -4.84 5.37
C GLY A 196 15.40 -3.96 4.14
N VAL A 197 15.60 -4.57 2.98
CA VAL A 197 15.91 -3.87 1.71
C VAL A 197 14.92 -4.30 0.63
N VAL A 198 14.44 -3.33 -0.15
CA VAL A 198 13.48 -3.56 -1.24
C VAL A 198 13.86 -2.78 -2.50
N ASN A 199 13.55 -3.33 -3.68
CA ASN A 199 13.74 -2.64 -4.95
C ASN A 199 12.76 -1.45 -5.05
N LYS A 200 13.30 -0.25 -5.22
CA LYS A 200 12.51 0.99 -5.26
C LYS A 200 11.46 0.98 -6.38
N SER A 201 11.80 0.43 -7.54
CA SER A 201 10.88 0.40 -8.69
C SER A 201 9.63 -0.45 -8.43
N TRP A 202 9.74 -1.52 -7.62
CA TRP A 202 8.60 -2.34 -7.23
C TRP A 202 7.64 -1.57 -6.33
N VAL A 203 8.18 -0.82 -5.36
CA VAL A 203 7.38 0.01 -4.44
C VAL A 203 6.72 1.17 -5.19
N GLU A 204 7.47 1.89 -6.04
CA GLU A 204 6.92 2.99 -6.84
C GLU A 204 5.79 2.51 -7.77
N TYR A 205 6.00 1.38 -8.47
CA TYR A 205 4.97 0.79 -9.34
C TYR A 205 3.72 0.40 -8.55
N PHE A 206 3.90 -0.24 -7.39
CA PHE A 206 2.81 -0.65 -6.54
C PHE A 206 1.94 0.52 -6.07
N PHE A 207 2.54 1.58 -5.52
CA PHE A 207 1.79 2.72 -5.02
C PHE A 207 1.11 3.51 -6.14
N GLN A 208 1.79 3.73 -7.28
CA GLN A 208 1.26 4.57 -8.36
C GLN A 208 0.13 3.90 -9.14
N PHE A 209 0.17 2.57 -9.28
CA PHE A 209 -0.79 1.84 -10.11
C PHE A 209 -1.73 0.95 -9.31
N GLU A 210 -1.53 0.84 -8.00
CA GLU A 210 -2.21 -0.13 -7.15
C GLU A 210 -2.23 -1.50 -7.84
N ARG A 211 -1.03 -1.95 -8.16
CA ARG A 211 -0.78 -3.14 -8.97
C ARG A 211 0.47 -3.86 -8.49
N LEU A 212 0.36 -5.17 -8.28
CA LEU A 212 1.50 -6.04 -7.98
C LEU A 212 2.59 -5.90 -9.06
N PRO A 213 3.88 -5.71 -8.69
CA PRO A 213 4.98 -5.45 -9.61
C PRO A 213 5.50 -6.70 -10.35
N ILE A 214 4.61 -7.64 -10.68
CA ILE A 214 4.93 -8.89 -11.40
C ILE A 214 5.57 -8.57 -12.76
N ALA A 215 5.09 -7.53 -13.44
CA ALA A 215 5.66 -7.08 -14.71
C ALA A 215 7.11 -6.57 -14.62
N LEU A 216 7.57 -6.27 -13.40
CA LEU A 216 8.94 -5.86 -13.09
C LEU A 216 9.78 -7.02 -12.51
N GLY A 217 9.27 -8.25 -12.60
CA GLY A 217 9.95 -9.47 -12.12
C GLY A 217 9.81 -9.72 -10.63
N TRP A 218 8.90 -9.04 -9.91
CA TRP A 218 8.63 -9.38 -8.51
C TRP A 218 7.87 -10.71 -8.41
N THR A 219 8.29 -11.54 -7.46
CA THR A 219 7.57 -12.72 -6.99
C THR A 219 7.34 -12.62 -5.48
N LYS A 220 6.28 -13.26 -4.97
CA LYS A 220 6.03 -13.30 -3.53
C LYS A 220 7.14 -14.07 -2.80
N ASN A 221 7.28 -13.83 -1.49
CA ASN A 221 8.22 -14.55 -0.65
C ASN A 221 7.88 -16.06 -0.61
N GLU A 222 8.91 -16.92 -0.66
CA GLU A 222 8.77 -18.38 -0.51
C GLU A 222 8.32 -18.73 0.91
N ASP A 223 8.97 -18.16 1.92
CA ASP A 223 8.62 -18.31 3.32
C ASP A 223 7.52 -17.33 3.73
N GLU A 224 6.59 -17.78 4.56
CA GLU A 224 5.47 -16.97 5.05
C GLU A 224 5.95 -15.68 5.75
N ILE A 225 5.30 -14.56 5.44
CA ILE A 225 5.50 -13.30 6.16
C ILE A 225 4.68 -13.37 7.44
N THR A 226 5.34 -13.24 8.58
CA THR A 226 4.73 -13.34 9.92
C THR A 226 4.62 -11.98 10.61
N SER A 227 3.83 -11.91 11.68
CA SER A 227 3.80 -10.74 12.56
C SER A 227 5.18 -10.40 13.13
N SER A 228 6.02 -11.40 13.39
CA SER A 228 7.39 -11.22 13.89
C SER A 228 8.28 -10.51 12.85
N ASP A 229 8.15 -10.87 11.57
CA ASP A 229 8.89 -10.22 10.49
C ASP A 229 8.51 -8.73 10.39
N GLN A 230 7.20 -8.44 10.42
CA GLN A 230 6.70 -7.07 10.38
C GLN A 230 7.15 -6.26 11.60
N GLN A 231 7.01 -6.81 12.81
CA GLN A 231 7.43 -6.16 14.06
C GLN A 231 8.93 -5.89 14.07
N THR A 232 9.74 -6.85 13.60
CA THR A 232 11.20 -6.71 13.54
C THR A 232 11.61 -5.56 12.63
N ILE A 233 11.05 -5.49 11.42
CA ILE A 233 11.38 -4.39 10.50
C ILE A 233 10.79 -3.05 10.98
N ALA A 234 9.56 -3.05 11.51
CA ALA A 234 8.95 -1.85 12.07
C ALA A 234 9.79 -1.29 13.24
N GLN A 235 10.29 -2.14 14.14
CA GLN A 235 11.18 -1.73 15.22
C GLN A 235 12.48 -1.13 14.69
N LYS A 236 13.11 -1.73 13.68
CA LYS A 236 14.31 -1.14 13.06
C LYS A 236 14.02 0.26 12.47
N ILE A 237 12.85 0.46 11.86
CA ILE A 237 12.43 1.76 11.31
C ILE A 237 12.19 2.76 12.45
N MET A 238 11.54 2.34 13.54
CA MET A 238 11.34 3.16 14.74
C MET A 238 12.67 3.62 15.34
N ASP A 239 13.60 2.69 15.53
CA ASP A 239 14.92 2.97 16.11
C ASP A 239 15.70 3.95 15.23
N ALA A 240 15.66 3.76 13.90
CA ALA A 240 16.27 4.67 12.93
C ALA A 240 15.63 6.07 12.92
N SER A 241 14.31 6.16 13.13
CA SER A 241 13.59 7.45 13.16
C SER A 241 13.92 8.28 14.42
N ASN A 242 14.33 7.60 15.51
CA ASN A 242 14.69 8.24 16.77
C ASN A 242 16.18 8.63 16.86
N LYS A 243 17.01 8.33 15.85
CA LYS A 243 18.41 8.74 15.83
C LYS A 243 18.56 10.25 15.59
N PRO A 244 19.46 10.94 16.29
CA PRO A 244 19.80 12.32 15.97
C PRO A 244 20.32 12.43 14.52
N ALA A 245 19.93 13.48 13.80
CA ALA A 245 20.42 13.71 12.44
C ALA A 245 21.96 13.90 12.46
N GLY A 246 22.72 12.96 11.89
CA GLY A 246 24.17 13.09 11.68
C GLY A 246 25.05 11.96 12.22
N GLU A 247 24.47 10.87 12.76
CA GLU A 247 25.20 9.63 13.13
C GLU A 247 25.10 8.53 12.05
#